data_AF-G4CLI3-F1
#
_entry.id   AF-G4CLI3-F1
#
_cell.length_a   1.000
_cell.length_b   1.000
_cell.length_c   1.000
_cell.angle_alpha   90.00
_cell.angle_beta   90.00
_cell.angle_gamma   90.00
#
_symmetry.space_group_name_H-M   'P 1'
#
loop_
_entity.id
_entity.type
_entity.pdbx_description
1 polymer ?
#
loop_
_entity_poly.entity_id
_entity_poly.type
_entity_poly.pdbx_seq_one_letter_code
_entity_poly.pdbx_strand_id
1 'polypeptide(L)'
;MMQAAHWQLLAELADGTSHHVTELAKRLGVKPPQLNGFWQQMPPHIRGLLRQQDGRWRLVRSLAIWDAKRLQQQALQHGWQAELLHEHPSSNTYLMEQAKRLPESIHRQAVFVHRQTHGRGRQGKSWESRLGECLTFSIGWYFDCPQTALGGLALVTALACCRALQKAGVAAQIKWPNDLVVGGEKLGGILIETVAHQGRTAAVVGIGINFVQPKTVAAASAVQTQSQQTGAHHLADQLLAELAAIFPRFEQHGLQPFLDDYHALHRDQNRPVRLLHNGEAVLEGTALGVDGGGALHIRDAAGKEHTVVSGEISLRPLHEGEPSAHTPPAGKCLLLDAGNSKLKWAWLENGRLGAANKAPYWDLSALAESWRQHGGETVRIVGSAVCGSVKKAAVAEALGQTPEWQTSMSAALDIRNHYRHVEEHGADRWFNILGSRLFSQHACVVVSCGTAVTIDALSADNHYLGGNIMPGFNLMKEAMALHTANLNRPIGRPYPFGTTTANALAGGMSDAVCGAVMLMHRRLQQKHPGQTVDIIITGGGANKVKQGLPEDFALDNPIQIVDNLVLYGLLNWVNQA
;
A
#
# COMPACT_ATOMS: atom_id res chain seq x y z
N MET A 1 -21.04 -6.01 19.84
CA MET A 1 -20.78 -7.14 18.93
C MET A 1 -22.08 -7.47 18.21
N MET A 2 -22.07 -7.71 16.89
CA MET A 2 -23.31 -7.96 16.14
C MET A 2 -23.90 -9.32 16.51
N GLN A 3 -25.20 -9.34 16.83
CA GLN A 3 -25.96 -10.57 17.13
C GLN A 3 -26.52 -11.20 15.85
N ALA A 4 -27.04 -12.42 15.92
CA ALA A 4 -27.62 -13.16 14.78
C ALA A 4 -28.64 -12.34 13.96
N ALA A 5 -29.55 -11.61 14.62
CA ALA A 5 -30.54 -10.76 13.95
C ALA A 5 -29.92 -9.63 13.11
N HIS A 6 -28.74 -9.12 13.50
CA HIS A 6 -28.02 -8.11 12.71
C HIS A 6 -27.53 -8.72 11.39
N TRP A 7 -26.90 -9.89 11.47
CA TRP A 7 -26.39 -10.60 10.30
C TRP A 7 -27.50 -11.00 9.33
N GLN A 8 -28.63 -11.47 9.86
CA GLN A 8 -29.82 -11.77 9.06
C GLN A 8 -30.37 -10.51 8.37
N LEU A 9 -30.52 -9.40 9.10
CA LEU A 9 -30.97 -8.14 8.50
C LEU A 9 -30.02 -7.66 7.39
N LEU A 10 -28.72 -7.75 7.63
CA LEU A 10 -27.71 -7.33 6.68
C LEU A 10 -27.71 -8.23 5.44
N ALA A 11 -27.83 -9.54 5.61
CA ALA A 11 -27.90 -10.50 4.51
C ALA A 11 -29.14 -10.29 3.61
N GLU A 12 -30.30 -10.00 4.20
CA GLU A 12 -31.53 -9.69 3.46
C GLU A 12 -31.39 -8.41 2.62
N LEU A 13 -30.58 -7.44 3.05
CA LEU A 13 -30.37 -6.17 2.36
C LEU A 13 -29.13 -6.16 1.45
N ALA A 14 -28.30 -7.19 1.51
CA ALA A 14 -26.96 -7.21 0.93
C ALA A 14 -26.96 -7.25 -0.61
N ASP A 15 -28.06 -7.59 -1.25
CA ASP A 15 -28.18 -7.55 -2.71
C ASP A 15 -28.49 -6.16 -3.27
N GLY A 16 -28.71 -5.17 -2.39
CA GLY A 16 -29.04 -3.79 -2.76
C GLY A 16 -30.48 -3.59 -3.24
N THR A 17 -31.33 -4.62 -3.23
CA THR A 17 -32.72 -4.54 -3.64
C THR A 17 -33.59 -3.91 -2.55
N SER A 18 -34.77 -3.40 -2.95
CA SER A 18 -35.67 -2.66 -2.06
C SER A 18 -36.73 -3.57 -1.44
N HIS A 19 -36.73 -3.65 -0.11
CA HIS A 19 -37.70 -4.46 0.66
C HIS A 19 -38.58 -3.59 1.55
N HIS A 20 -39.85 -3.97 1.70
CA HIS A 20 -40.74 -3.29 2.64
C HIS A 20 -40.39 -3.68 4.09
N VAL A 21 -40.39 -2.73 5.02
CA VAL A 21 -39.98 -2.98 6.42
C VAL A 21 -40.82 -4.05 7.11
N THR A 22 -42.11 -4.16 6.78
CA THR A 22 -42.98 -5.21 7.32
C THR A 22 -42.56 -6.61 6.86
N GLU A 23 -42.08 -6.75 5.63
CA GLU A 23 -41.62 -8.03 5.09
C GLU A 23 -40.28 -8.43 5.72
N LEU A 24 -39.34 -7.48 5.81
CA LEU A 24 -38.06 -7.67 6.51
C LEU A 24 -38.30 -8.10 7.95
N ALA A 25 -39.15 -7.37 8.68
CA ALA A 25 -39.47 -7.68 10.07
C ALA A 25 -40.08 -9.09 10.22
N LYS A 26 -40.97 -9.48 9.30
CA LYS A 26 -41.56 -10.82 9.27
C LYS A 26 -40.50 -11.91 9.04
N ARG A 27 -39.56 -11.73 8.09
CA ARG A 27 -38.48 -12.69 7.83
C ARG A 27 -37.57 -12.88 9.05
N LEU A 28 -37.31 -11.80 9.78
CA LEU A 28 -36.49 -11.80 10.99
C LEU A 28 -37.24 -12.22 12.27
N GLY A 29 -38.56 -12.41 12.21
CA GLY A 29 -39.37 -12.74 13.38
C GLY A 29 -39.47 -11.60 14.41
N VAL A 30 -39.39 -10.34 13.97
CA VAL A 30 -39.41 -9.14 14.84
C VAL A 30 -40.50 -8.15 14.41
N LYS A 31 -40.76 -7.13 15.23
CA LYS A 31 -41.67 -6.02 14.88
C LYS A 31 -40.92 -4.93 14.08
N PRO A 32 -41.56 -4.23 13.11
CA PRO A 32 -40.90 -3.22 12.28
C PRO A 32 -40.09 -2.15 13.05
N PRO A 33 -40.56 -1.60 14.20
CA PRO A 33 -39.76 -0.62 14.95
C PRO A 33 -38.41 -1.15 15.46
N GLN A 34 -38.27 -2.46 15.67
CA GLN A 34 -37.03 -3.08 16.15
C GLN A 34 -35.92 -3.07 15.10
N LEU A 35 -36.26 -3.02 13.80
CA LEU A 35 -35.28 -2.96 12.71
C LEU A 35 -34.37 -1.72 12.82
N ASN A 36 -34.93 -0.57 13.21
CA ASN A 36 -34.15 0.65 13.45
C ASN A 36 -33.12 0.46 14.55
N GLY A 37 -33.50 -0.23 15.63
CA GLY A 37 -32.59 -0.54 16.74
C GLY A 37 -31.40 -1.39 16.31
N PHE A 38 -31.64 -2.43 15.50
CA PHE A 38 -30.57 -3.25 14.93
C PHE A 38 -29.69 -2.46 13.96
N TRP A 39 -30.29 -1.63 13.10
CA TRP A 39 -29.52 -0.86 12.13
C TRP A 39 -28.61 0.17 12.80
N GLN A 40 -29.05 0.82 13.88
CA GLN A 40 -28.22 1.80 14.60
C GLN A 40 -26.97 1.19 15.24
N GLN A 41 -26.96 -0.12 15.49
CA GLN A 41 -25.82 -0.86 16.05
C GLN A 41 -24.84 -1.38 14.98
N MET A 42 -25.15 -1.19 13.69
CA MET A 42 -24.25 -1.58 12.60
C MET A 42 -22.98 -0.71 12.58
N PRO A 43 -21.86 -1.24 12.03
CA PRO A 43 -20.65 -0.45 11.83
C PRO A 43 -20.92 0.86 11.06
N PRO A 44 -20.26 1.99 11.38
CA PRO A 44 -20.52 3.27 10.73
C PRO A 44 -20.48 3.24 9.19
N HIS A 45 -19.57 2.46 8.60
CA HIS A 45 -19.44 2.34 7.15
C HIS A 45 -20.60 1.57 6.51
N ILE A 46 -21.25 0.66 7.24
CA ILE A 46 -22.47 -0.04 6.80
C ILE A 46 -23.69 0.83 7.01
N ARG A 47 -23.80 1.51 8.16
CA ARG A 47 -24.95 2.38 8.49
C ARG A 47 -25.22 3.43 7.41
N GLY A 48 -24.17 4.06 6.90
CA GLY A 48 -24.26 5.09 5.86
C GLY A 48 -24.76 4.61 4.49
N LEU A 49 -24.85 3.29 4.28
CA LEU A 49 -25.30 2.70 3.01
C LEU A 49 -26.82 2.58 2.90
N LEU A 50 -27.56 2.66 4.02
CA LEU A 50 -29.01 2.48 3.99
C LEU A 50 -29.71 3.68 3.35
N ARG A 51 -30.71 3.38 2.52
CA ARG A 51 -31.69 4.35 2.03
C ARG A 51 -33.07 3.88 2.44
N GLN A 52 -33.86 4.83 2.94
CA GLN A 52 -35.20 4.61 3.43
C GLN A 52 -36.15 5.56 2.69
N GLN A 53 -37.23 5.02 2.12
CA GLN A 53 -38.27 5.79 1.46
C GLN A 53 -39.58 5.03 1.55
N ASP A 54 -40.66 5.68 1.98
CA ASP A 54 -42.03 5.12 2.01
C ASP A 54 -42.14 3.73 2.63
N GLY A 55 -41.48 3.52 3.79
CA GLY A 55 -41.49 2.23 4.47
C GLY A 55 -40.66 1.14 3.77
N ARG A 56 -39.82 1.48 2.79
CA ARG A 56 -38.92 0.56 2.10
C ARG A 56 -37.47 0.85 2.39
N TRP A 57 -36.69 -0.20 2.56
CA TRP A 57 -35.26 -0.16 2.88
C TRP A 57 -34.46 -0.80 1.74
N ARG A 58 -33.31 -0.21 1.41
CA ARG A 58 -32.30 -0.78 0.50
C ARG A 58 -30.91 -0.27 0.83
N LEU A 59 -29.88 -1.01 0.43
CA LEU A 59 -28.51 -0.47 0.42
C LEU A 59 -28.23 0.25 -0.91
N VAL A 60 -27.37 1.27 -0.88
CA VAL A 60 -26.92 1.97 -2.11
C VAL A 60 -26.04 1.11 -3.02
N ARG A 61 -25.54 -0.02 -2.53
CA ARG A 61 -24.72 -0.98 -3.25
C ARG A 61 -24.86 -2.37 -2.64
N SER A 62 -24.60 -3.42 -3.41
CA SER A 62 -24.53 -4.79 -2.88
C SER A 62 -23.30 -4.98 -1.99
N LEU A 63 -23.31 -5.98 -1.11
CA LEU A 63 -22.20 -6.33 -0.24
C LEU A 63 -21.85 -7.82 -0.37
N ALA A 64 -20.62 -8.18 -0.01
CA ALA A 64 -20.18 -9.57 0.14
C ALA A 64 -20.72 -10.20 1.43
N ILE A 65 -22.04 -10.20 1.59
CA ILE A 65 -22.77 -10.75 2.72
C ILE A 65 -23.96 -11.55 2.19
N TRP A 66 -24.20 -12.74 2.73
CA TRP A 66 -25.40 -13.54 2.43
C TRP A 66 -25.71 -14.50 3.58
N ASP A 67 -26.82 -15.23 3.46
CA ASP A 67 -27.30 -16.17 4.48
C ASP A 67 -26.57 -17.52 4.46
N ALA A 68 -26.36 -18.10 5.65
CA ALA A 68 -25.67 -19.37 5.82
C ALA A 68 -26.41 -20.56 5.18
N LYS A 69 -27.75 -20.60 5.26
CA LYS A 69 -28.53 -21.71 4.67
C LYS A 69 -28.43 -21.69 3.16
N ARG A 70 -28.46 -20.49 2.57
CA ARG A 70 -28.27 -20.30 1.13
C ARG A 70 -26.90 -20.82 0.69
N LEU A 71 -25.83 -20.46 1.41
CA LEU A 71 -24.48 -20.96 1.14
C LEU A 71 -24.42 -22.48 1.19
N GLN A 72 -24.93 -23.08 2.27
CA GLN A 72 -24.91 -24.53 2.48
C GLN A 72 -25.64 -25.26 1.35
N GLN A 73 -26.82 -24.76 0.96
CA GLN A 73 -27.60 -25.35 -0.12
C GLN A 73 -26.87 -25.29 -1.47
N GLN A 74 -26.29 -24.14 -1.82
CA GLN A 74 -25.54 -23.96 -3.07
C GLN A 74 -24.27 -24.82 -3.10
N ALA A 75 -23.49 -24.79 -2.01
CA ALA A 75 -22.27 -25.57 -1.89
C ALA A 75 -22.53 -27.08 -2.05
N LEU A 76 -23.62 -27.58 -1.46
CA LEU A 76 -23.97 -29.00 -1.53
C LEU A 76 -24.25 -29.47 -2.97
N GLN A 77 -24.79 -28.60 -3.83
CA GLN A 77 -25.04 -28.92 -5.24
C GLN A 77 -23.76 -29.26 -6.01
N HIS A 78 -22.63 -28.70 -5.59
CA HIS A 78 -21.31 -28.94 -6.19
C HIS A 78 -20.47 -29.94 -5.36
N GLY A 79 -21.09 -30.58 -4.37
CA GLY A 79 -20.44 -31.56 -3.50
C GLY A 79 -19.47 -30.96 -2.49
N TRP A 80 -19.71 -29.72 -2.03
CA TRP A 80 -18.99 -29.10 -0.91
C TRP A 80 -19.81 -29.12 0.37
N GLN A 81 -19.15 -29.30 1.51
CA GLN A 81 -19.71 -29.02 2.82
C GLN A 81 -19.28 -27.61 3.24
N ALA A 82 -20.23 -26.66 3.25
CA ALA A 82 -19.92 -25.27 3.53
C ALA A 82 -20.32 -24.81 4.93
N GLU A 83 -19.47 -23.99 5.53
CA GLU A 83 -19.72 -23.28 6.78
C GLU A 83 -19.54 -21.77 6.58
N LEU A 84 -20.40 -20.98 7.23
CA LEU A 84 -20.29 -19.52 7.23
C LEU A 84 -19.99 -19.02 8.65
N LEU A 85 -18.83 -18.41 8.81
CA LEU A 85 -18.46 -17.69 10.02
C LEU A 85 -18.65 -16.19 9.79
N HIS A 86 -19.26 -15.51 10.75
CA HIS A 86 -19.46 -14.07 10.65
C HIS A 86 -18.19 -13.27 10.95
N GLU A 87 -17.41 -13.72 11.92
CA GLU A 87 -16.13 -13.13 12.27
C GLU A 87 -15.17 -14.24 12.72
N HIS A 88 -13.95 -14.24 12.20
CA HIS A 88 -12.89 -15.18 12.56
C HIS A 88 -11.51 -14.55 12.28
N PRO A 89 -10.41 -14.93 12.94
CA PRO A 89 -9.08 -14.46 12.57
C PRO A 89 -8.75 -14.70 11.09
N SER A 90 -8.93 -15.92 10.60
CA SER A 90 -8.73 -16.27 9.18
C SER A 90 -9.47 -17.56 8.82
N SER A 91 -10.06 -17.61 7.63
CA SER A 91 -10.65 -18.81 6.99
C SER A 91 -9.60 -19.92 6.83
N ASN A 92 -8.38 -19.57 6.42
CA ASN A 92 -7.27 -20.53 6.31
C ASN A 92 -6.92 -21.12 7.67
N THR A 93 -6.77 -20.29 8.71
CA THR A 93 -6.44 -20.77 10.05
C THR A 93 -7.47 -21.78 10.55
N TYR A 94 -8.75 -21.49 10.32
CA TYR A 94 -9.85 -22.37 10.72
C TYR A 94 -9.73 -23.78 10.11
N LEU A 95 -9.57 -23.90 8.80
CA LEU A 95 -9.40 -25.20 8.16
C LEU A 95 -8.04 -25.84 8.45
N MET A 96 -6.99 -25.03 8.60
CA MET A 96 -5.64 -25.55 8.86
C MET A 96 -5.53 -26.20 10.25
N GLU A 97 -6.25 -25.69 11.25
CA GLU A 97 -6.35 -26.33 12.57
C GLU A 97 -7.00 -27.73 12.47
N GLN A 98 -8.04 -27.87 11.65
CA GLN A 98 -8.68 -29.15 11.39
C GLN A 98 -7.77 -30.09 10.62
N ALA A 99 -7.10 -29.60 9.57
CA ALA A 99 -6.17 -30.35 8.75
C ALA A 99 -4.98 -30.90 9.55
N LYS A 100 -4.47 -30.14 10.52
CA LYS A 100 -3.40 -30.61 11.42
C LYS A 100 -3.85 -31.73 12.36
N ARG A 101 -5.14 -31.78 12.71
CA ARG A 101 -5.70 -32.79 13.62
C ARG A 101 -6.10 -34.06 12.86
N LEU A 102 -6.78 -33.92 11.73
CA LEU A 102 -7.26 -35.01 10.89
C LEU A 102 -7.26 -34.55 9.41
N PRO A 103 -6.15 -34.73 8.67
CA PRO A 103 -5.96 -34.18 7.32
C PRO A 103 -7.07 -34.48 6.31
N GLU A 104 -7.63 -35.68 6.34
CA GLU A 104 -8.71 -36.12 5.46
C GLU A 104 -10.05 -35.45 5.75
N SER A 105 -10.25 -34.92 6.96
CA SER A 105 -11.53 -34.32 7.39
C SER A 105 -11.87 -33.02 6.66
N ILE A 106 -10.85 -32.34 6.11
CA ILE A 106 -11.05 -31.09 5.38
C ILE A 106 -11.40 -31.31 3.91
N HIS A 107 -11.36 -32.56 3.40
CA HIS A 107 -11.66 -32.83 2.00
C HIS A 107 -13.08 -32.37 1.66
N ARG A 108 -13.21 -31.51 0.63
CA ARG A 108 -14.48 -30.92 0.21
C ARG A 108 -15.17 -30.05 1.26
N GLN A 109 -14.42 -29.48 2.20
CA GLN A 109 -14.93 -28.42 3.07
C GLN A 109 -14.70 -27.04 2.47
N ALA A 110 -15.64 -26.13 2.67
CA ALA A 110 -15.53 -24.72 2.31
C ALA A 110 -15.94 -23.84 3.50
N VAL A 111 -15.05 -22.98 3.99
CA VAL A 111 -15.38 -22.03 5.05
C VAL A 111 -15.36 -20.61 4.51
N PHE A 112 -16.48 -19.91 4.62
CA PHE A 112 -16.59 -18.49 4.29
C PHE A 112 -16.53 -17.66 5.57
N VAL A 113 -15.87 -16.51 5.52
CA VAL A 113 -15.80 -15.58 6.66
C VAL A 113 -16.21 -14.19 6.19
N HIS A 114 -17.27 -13.61 6.76
CA HIS A 114 -17.69 -12.25 6.38
C HIS A 114 -16.70 -11.16 6.80
N ARG A 115 -15.99 -11.37 7.92
CA ARG A 115 -14.94 -10.47 8.42
C ARG A 115 -13.77 -11.24 8.99
N GLN A 116 -12.62 -11.14 8.33
CA GLN A 116 -11.36 -11.63 8.90
C GLN A 116 -10.70 -10.55 9.76
N THR A 117 -10.32 -10.87 10.99
CA THR A 117 -9.58 -9.92 11.86
C THR A 117 -8.07 -10.00 11.67
N HIS A 118 -7.55 -11.12 11.17
CA HIS A 118 -6.13 -11.38 10.92
C HIS A 118 -5.96 -12.09 9.57
N GLY A 119 -6.56 -11.54 8.51
CA GLY A 119 -6.41 -12.06 7.16
C GLY A 119 -4.94 -12.11 6.75
N ARG A 120 -4.52 -13.19 6.10
CA ARG A 120 -3.12 -13.41 5.68
C ARG A 120 -3.03 -13.54 4.17
N GLY A 121 -1.98 -12.96 3.62
CA GLY A 121 -1.47 -13.20 2.27
C GLY A 121 -0.16 -13.99 2.32
N ARG A 122 0.50 -14.13 1.16
CA ARG A 122 1.82 -14.76 1.08
C ARG A 122 2.89 -13.92 1.79
N GLN A 123 3.97 -14.57 2.23
CA GLN A 123 5.15 -13.92 2.84
C GLN A 123 4.79 -13.04 4.06
N GLY A 124 3.80 -13.45 4.84
CA GLY A 124 3.40 -12.72 6.06
C GLY A 124 2.66 -11.40 5.82
N LYS A 125 2.32 -11.05 4.58
CA LYS A 125 1.51 -9.85 4.28
C LYS A 125 0.11 -9.97 4.88
N SER A 126 -0.46 -8.87 5.34
CA SER A 126 -1.86 -8.82 5.77
C SER A 126 -2.82 -8.82 4.58
N TRP A 127 -3.98 -9.48 4.73
CA TRP A 127 -5.13 -9.32 3.86
C TRP A 127 -6.20 -8.51 4.60
N GLU A 128 -6.27 -7.22 4.30
CA GLU A 128 -7.18 -6.28 4.97
C GLU A 128 -8.51 -6.18 4.23
N SER A 129 -9.62 -6.25 4.97
CA SER A 129 -10.95 -6.02 4.41
C SER A 129 -11.88 -5.46 5.49
N ARG A 130 -12.80 -4.58 5.12
CA ARG A 130 -13.92 -4.23 5.99
C ARG A 130 -15.08 -5.17 5.73
N LEU A 131 -15.98 -5.23 6.71
CA LEU A 131 -17.20 -6.03 6.62
C LEU A 131 -17.95 -5.74 5.30
N GLY A 132 -18.20 -6.80 4.53
CA GLY A 132 -18.97 -6.77 3.29
C GLY A 132 -18.21 -6.29 2.05
N GLU A 133 -16.92 -5.96 2.15
CA GLU A 133 -16.12 -5.50 1.00
C GLU A 133 -15.46 -6.62 0.21
N CYS A 134 -15.09 -7.72 0.87
CA CYS A 134 -14.37 -8.83 0.23
C CYS A 134 -15.11 -10.15 0.44
N LEU A 135 -15.12 -10.96 -0.61
CA LEU A 135 -15.46 -12.37 -0.55
C LEU A 135 -14.21 -13.11 -0.07
N THR A 136 -14.19 -13.55 1.19
CA THR A 136 -13.06 -14.31 1.76
C THR A 136 -13.50 -15.68 2.22
N PHE A 137 -12.83 -16.71 1.71
CA PHE A 137 -13.12 -18.10 2.03
C PHE A 137 -11.91 -18.99 1.83
N SER A 138 -11.97 -20.20 2.39
CA SER A 138 -10.99 -21.24 2.15
C SER A 138 -11.68 -22.55 1.83
N ILE A 139 -11.08 -23.33 0.94
CA ILE A 139 -11.50 -24.71 0.69
C ILE A 139 -10.42 -25.68 1.14
N GLY A 140 -10.85 -26.86 1.60
CA GLY A 140 -9.98 -27.97 1.94
C GLY A 140 -10.03 -29.06 0.87
N TRP A 141 -8.86 -29.55 0.49
CA TRP A 141 -8.74 -30.72 -0.38
C TRP A 141 -7.66 -31.64 0.12
N TYR A 142 -7.96 -32.94 0.15
CA TYR A 142 -7.00 -33.98 0.52
C TYR A 142 -6.58 -34.70 -0.76
N PHE A 143 -5.36 -34.43 -1.21
CA PHE A 143 -4.80 -34.95 -2.45
C PHE A 143 -4.08 -36.28 -2.25
N ASP A 144 -4.33 -37.25 -3.13
CA ASP A 144 -3.61 -38.52 -3.17
C ASP A 144 -2.24 -38.41 -3.87
N CYS A 145 -1.47 -37.39 -3.51
CA CYS A 145 -0.13 -37.16 -4.03
C CYS A 145 0.76 -36.42 -3.00
N PRO A 146 2.10 -36.52 -3.13
CA PRO A 146 3.01 -35.77 -2.28
C PRO A 146 2.97 -34.28 -2.59
N GLN A 147 3.40 -33.46 -1.62
CA GLN A 147 3.37 -31.99 -1.73
C GLN A 147 4.16 -31.47 -2.95
N THR A 148 5.23 -32.16 -3.34
CA THR A 148 6.05 -31.82 -4.51
C THR A 148 5.29 -31.87 -5.84
N ALA A 149 4.19 -32.64 -5.92
CA ALA A 149 3.33 -32.71 -7.10
C ALA A 149 2.33 -31.54 -7.20
N LEU A 150 2.21 -30.70 -6.16
CA LEU A 150 1.21 -29.62 -6.09
C LEU A 150 1.71 -28.26 -6.61
N GLY A 151 2.84 -28.21 -7.34
CA GLY A 151 3.42 -26.95 -7.83
C GLY A 151 2.45 -26.08 -8.65
N GLY A 152 1.57 -26.71 -9.43
CA GLY A 152 0.55 -26.04 -10.24
C GLY A 152 -0.76 -25.68 -9.52
N LEU A 153 -0.92 -26.02 -8.23
CA LEU A 153 -2.21 -25.90 -7.54
C LEU A 153 -2.70 -24.44 -7.44
N ALA A 154 -1.80 -23.48 -7.23
CA ALA A 154 -2.15 -22.05 -7.21
C ALA A 154 -2.65 -21.57 -8.58
N LEU A 155 -2.05 -22.07 -9.67
CA LEU A 155 -2.35 -21.68 -11.04
C LEU A 155 -3.70 -22.22 -11.50
N VAL A 156 -3.97 -23.50 -11.20
CA VAL A 156 -5.28 -24.11 -11.53
C VAL A 156 -6.40 -23.51 -10.67
N THR A 157 -6.13 -23.16 -9.41
CA THR A 157 -7.08 -22.42 -8.56
C THR A 157 -7.36 -21.04 -9.17
N ALA A 158 -6.32 -20.32 -9.60
CA ALA A 158 -6.48 -19.00 -10.24
C ALA A 158 -7.30 -19.09 -11.53
N LEU A 159 -7.05 -20.12 -12.34
CA LEU A 159 -7.82 -20.41 -13.55
C LEU A 159 -9.31 -20.64 -13.24
N ALA A 160 -9.61 -21.44 -12.23
CA ALA A 160 -10.99 -21.67 -11.77
C ALA A 160 -11.69 -20.37 -11.37
N CYS A 161 -10.98 -19.53 -10.58
CA CYS A 161 -11.48 -18.23 -10.17
C CYS A 161 -11.73 -17.30 -11.35
N CYS A 162 -10.80 -17.22 -12.31
CA CYS A 162 -10.96 -16.41 -13.51
C CYS A 162 -12.15 -16.86 -14.37
N ARG A 163 -12.36 -18.18 -14.54
CA ARG A 163 -13.54 -18.71 -15.25
C ARG A 163 -14.86 -18.30 -14.59
N ALA A 164 -14.94 -18.43 -13.26
CA ALA A 164 -16.11 -17.98 -12.50
C ALA A 164 -16.33 -16.46 -12.64
N LEU A 165 -15.26 -15.67 -12.52
CA LEU A 165 -15.31 -14.22 -12.65
C LEU A 165 -15.74 -13.77 -14.07
N GLN A 166 -15.28 -14.45 -15.11
CA GLN A 166 -15.70 -14.18 -16.50
C GLN A 166 -17.18 -14.47 -16.71
N LYS A 167 -17.71 -15.57 -16.15
CA LYS A 167 -19.14 -15.87 -16.15
C LYS A 167 -19.96 -14.81 -15.39
N ALA A 168 -19.34 -14.09 -14.47
CA ALA A 168 -19.90 -12.96 -13.75
C ALA A 168 -19.69 -11.59 -14.45
N GLY A 169 -19.15 -11.58 -15.67
CA GLY A 169 -18.89 -10.36 -16.45
C GLY A 169 -17.61 -9.61 -16.06
N VAL A 170 -16.69 -10.23 -15.33
CA VAL A 170 -15.41 -9.64 -14.94
C VAL A 170 -14.29 -10.23 -15.80
N ALA A 171 -13.60 -9.38 -16.56
CA ALA A 171 -12.47 -9.77 -17.41
C ALA A 171 -11.17 -10.02 -16.59
N ALA A 172 -11.26 -10.92 -15.62
CA ALA A 172 -10.16 -11.26 -14.72
C ALA A 172 -9.06 -12.04 -15.45
N GLN A 173 -7.82 -11.65 -15.19
CA GLN A 173 -6.60 -12.30 -15.65
C GLN A 173 -5.80 -12.84 -14.46
N ILE A 174 -4.84 -13.72 -14.76
CA ILE A 174 -3.97 -14.32 -13.77
C ILE A 174 -2.61 -13.62 -13.82
N LYS A 175 -2.21 -13.02 -12.71
CA LYS A 175 -0.83 -12.61 -12.48
C LYS A 175 -0.11 -13.74 -11.76
N TRP A 176 0.89 -14.31 -12.42
CA TRP A 176 1.68 -15.39 -11.83
C TRP A 176 2.35 -14.94 -10.51
N PRO A 177 2.37 -15.80 -9.48
CA PRO A 177 1.87 -17.18 -9.47
C PRO A 177 0.45 -17.36 -8.91
N ASN A 178 -0.19 -16.33 -8.34
CA ASN A 178 -1.35 -16.54 -7.47
C ASN A 178 -2.30 -15.34 -7.31
N ASP A 179 -2.11 -14.27 -8.09
CA ASP A 179 -2.90 -13.05 -7.99
C ASP A 179 -3.93 -12.99 -9.12
N LEU A 180 -5.15 -12.58 -8.78
CA LEU A 180 -6.21 -12.27 -9.73
C LEU A 180 -6.19 -10.77 -9.98
N VAL A 181 -6.24 -10.36 -11.25
CA VAL A 181 -6.10 -8.96 -11.64
C VAL A 181 -7.09 -8.57 -12.72
N VAL A 182 -7.42 -7.29 -12.81
CA VAL A 182 -8.12 -6.69 -13.94
C VAL A 182 -7.22 -5.58 -14.48
N GLY A 183 -6.69 -5.77 -15.69
CA GLY A 183 -5.59 -4.94 -16.19
C GLY A 183 -4.37 -5.01 -15.26
N GLY A 184 -3.94 -3.86 -14.75
CA GLY A 184 -2.82 -3.76 -13.79
C GLY A 184 -3.21 -3.89 -12.32
N GLU A 185 -4.49 -3.84 -11.99
CA GLU A 185 -4.99 -3.71 -10.61
C GLU A 185 -5.33 -5.05 -9.98
N LYS A 186 -5.07 -5.18 -8.67
CA LYS A 186 -5.32 -6.42 -7.94
C LYS A 186 -6.80 -6.59 -7.60
N LEU A 187 -7.41 -7.66 -8.12
CA LEU A 187 -8.79 -8.05 -7.82
C LEU A 187 -8.87 -9.05 -6.65
N GLY A 188 -7.90 -9.96 -6.56
CA GLY A 188 -7.92 -11.04 -5.59
C GLY A 188 -6.57 -11.70 -5.40
N GLY A 189 -6.48 -12.61 -4.43
CA GLY A 189 -5.27 -13.37 -4.17
C GLY A 189 -5.59 -14.75 -3.62
N ILE A 190 -4.68 -15.69 -3.89
CA ILE A 190 -4.77 -17.08 -3.45
C ILE A 190 -3.62 -17.38 -2.50
N LEU A 191 -3.91 -18.03 -1.37
CA LEU A 191 -2.93 -18.48 -0.39
C LEU A 191 -3.14 -19.97 -0.12
N ILE A 192 -2.12 -20.78 -0.43
CA ILE A 192 -2.15 -22.22 -0.19
C ILE A 192 -1.22 -22.55 0.98
N GLU A 193 -1.75 -23.27 1.95
CA GLU A 193 -0.99 -23.87 3.04
C GLU A 193 -1.25 -25.38 3.01
N THR A 194 -0.26 -26.21 3.36
CA THR A 194 -0.37 -27.67 3.25
C THR A 194 0.09 -28.40 4.50
N VAL A 195 -0.43 -29.61 4.67
CA VAL A 195 0.00 -30.60 5.68
C VAL A 195 0.27 -31.91 4.95
N ALA A 196 1.53 -32.34 4.94
CA ALA A 196 1.90 -33.66 4.43
C ALA A 196 1.45 -34.75 5.41
N HIS A 197 0.85 -35.82 4.89
CA HIS A 197 0.37 -36.95 5.68
C HIS A 197 0.45 -38.25 4.88
N GLN A 198 1.30 -39.21 5.31
CA GLN A 198 1.39 -40.56 4.72
C GLN A 198 1.54 -40.60 3.18
N GLY A 199 2.37 -39.72 2.61
CA GLY A 199 2.57 -39.63 1.15
C GLY A 199 1.45 -38.88 0.39
N ARG A 200 0.40 -38.48 1.10
CA ARG A 200 -0.69 -37.61 0.66
C ARG A 200 -0.52 -36.21 1.20
N THR A 201 -1.32 -35.28 0.70
CA THR A 201 -1.22 -33.87 1.10
C THR A 201 -2.59 -33.26 1.31
N ALA A 202 -2.85 -32.78 2.52
CA ALA A 202 -3.99 -31.90 2.79
C ALA A 202 -3.60 -30.46 2.41
N ALA A 203 -4.38 -29.83 1.53
CA ALA A 203 -4.19 -28.46 1.11
C ALA A 203 -5.39 -27.60 1.55
N VAL A 204 -5.08 -26.47 2.19
CA VAL A 204 -6.04 -25.41 2.49
C VAL A 204 -5.79 -24.26 1.53
N VAL A 205 -6.75 -23.99 0.66
CA VAL A 205 -6.68 -22.98 -0.39
C VAL A 205 -7.55 -21.80 0.00
N GLY A 206 -6.92 -20.73 0.47
CA GLY A 206 -7.55 -19.45 0.81
C GLY A 206 -7.69 -18.56 -0.40
N ILE A 207 -8.89 -18.02 -0.60
CA ILE A 207 -9.26 -17.17 -1.71
C ILE A 207 -9.88 -15.90 -1.15
N GLY A 208 -9.24 -14.76 -1.45
CA GLY A 208 -9.77 -13.43 -1.15
C GLY A 208 -10.03 -12.68 -2.45
N ILE A 209 -11.27 -12.21 -2.65
CA ILE A 209 -11.66 -11.43 -3.83
C ILE A 209 -12.31 -10.13 -3.37
N ASN A 210 -11.80 -9.00 -3.85
CA ASN A 210 -12.40 -7.68 -3.64
C ASN A 210 -13.74 -7.64 -4.37
N PHE A 211 -14.83 -7.58 -3.62
CA PHE A 211 -16.18 -7.50 -4.20
C PHE A 211 -16.61 -6.05 -4.36
N VAL A 212 -16.41 -5.24 -3.32
CA VAL A 212 -16.58 -3.79 -3.31
C VAL A 212 -15.20 -3.13 -3.36
N GLN A 213 -15.07 -2.01 -4.07
CA GLN A 213 -13.82 -1.27 -4.16
C GLN A 213 -13.29 -0.89 -2.76
N PRO A 214 -12.10 -1.38 -2.35
CA PRO A 214 -11.52 -1.04 -1.06
C PRO A 214 -11.08 0.44 -1.07
N LYS A 215 -11.40 1.18 -0.01
CA LYS A 215 -11.02 2.62 0.09
C LYS A 215 -9.61 2.87 0.62
N THR A 216 -8.99 1.86 1.20
CA THR A 216 -7.72 1.98 1.96
C THR A 216 -6.52 1.36 1.23
N VAL A 217 -6.76 0.65 0.12
CA VAL A 217 -5.74 -0.08 -0.63
C VAL A 217 -5.56 0.58 -2.00
N ALA A 218 -4.36 1.04 -2.32
CA ALA A 218 -4.02 1.59 -3.63
C ALA A 218 -3.91 0.47 -4.69
N ALA A 219 -4.21 0.78 -5.95
CA ALA A 219 -4.09 -0.14 -7.11
C ALA A 219 -4.83 -1.49 -6.96
N ALA A 220 -6.04 -1.45 -6.38
CA ALA A 220 -6.94 -2.58 -6.29
C ALA A 220 -8.14 -2.38 -7.24
N SER A 221 -8.63 -3.46 -7.83
CA SER A 221 -9.92 -3.50 -8.53
C SER A 221 -10.91 -4.32 -7.70
N ALA A 222 -12.18 -4.28 -8.09
CA ALA A 222 -13.24 -5.02 -7.41
C ALA A 222 -14.30 -5.53 -8.40
N VAL A 223 -15.01 -6.59 -8.03
CA VAL A 223 -16.07 -7.18 -8.87
C VAL A 223 -17.10 -6.13 -9.27
N GLN A 224 -17.55 -5.30 -8.32
CA GLN A 224 -18.57 -4.28 -8.58
C GLN A 224 -18.13 -3.15 -9.50
N THR A 225 -16.84 -2.91 -9.69
CA THR A 225 -16.38 -1.87 -10.64
C THR A 225 -16.50 -2.37 -12.08
N GLN A 226 -16.43 -3.70 -12.27
CA GLN A 226 -16.49 -4.35 -13.58
C GLN A 226 -17.90 -4.84 -13.91
N SER A 227 -18.63 -5.35 -12.91
CA SER A 227 -19.99 -5.89 -13.07
C SER A 227 -20.85 -5.55 -11.85
N GLN A 228 -21.65 -4.49 -11.97
CA GLN A 228 -22.52 -4.02 -10.89
C GLN A 228 -23.71 -4.95 -10.63
N GLN A 229 -24.07 -5.81 -11.58
CA GLN A 229 -25.24 -6.69 -11.49
C GLN A 229 -24.95 -8.00 -10.75
N THR A 230 -23.68 -8.40 -10.64
CA THR A 230 -23.30 -9.65 -9.99
C THR A 230 -23.46 -9.57 -8.48
N GLY A 231 -24.31 -10.43 -7.91
CA GLY A 231 -24.43 -10.63 -6.47
C GLY A 231 -23.33 -11.54 -5.91
N ALA A 232 -22.88 -11.28 -4.67
CA ALA A 232 -21.79 -12.03 -4.05
C ALA A 232 -22.08 -13.53 -3.90
N HIS A 233 -23.32 -13.91 -3.57
CA HIS A 233 -23.75 -15.30 -3.46
C HIS A 233 -23.74 -16.03 -4.81
N HIS A 234 -24.01 -15.33 -5.91
CA HIS A 234 -23.97 -15.90 -7.25
C HIS A 234 -22.52 -16.13 -7.68
N LEU A 235 -21.63 -15.17 -7.39
CA LEU A 235 -20.20 -15.35 -7.62
C LEU A 235 -19.64 -16.51 -6.76
N ALA A 236 -20.02 -16.61 -5.50
CA ALA A 236 -19.59 -17.71 -4.63
C ALA A 236 -20.02 -19.09 -5.17
N ASP A 237 -21.25 -19.20 -5.66
CA ASP A 237 -21.76 -20.42 -6.30
C ASP A 237 -20.95 -20.80 -7.56
N GLN A 238 -20.69 -19.83 -8.44
CA GLN A 238 -19.85 -20.05 -9.64
C GLN A 238 -18.41 -20.46 -9.28
N LEU A 239 -17.83 -19.86 -8.24
CA LEU A 239 -16.49 -20.22 -7.76
C LEU A 239 -16.45 -21.65 -7.23
N LEU A 240 -17.42 -22.04 -6.40
CA LEU A 240 -17.50 -23.39 -5.86
C LEU A 240 -17.72 -24.44 -6.96
N ALA A 241 -18.52 -24.12 -7.98
CA ALA A 241 -18.72 -24.98 -9.14
C ALA A 241 -17.42 -25.20 -9.93
N GLU A 242 -16.69 -24.13 -10.26
CA GLU A 242 -15.42 -24.22 -10.99
C GLU A 242 -14.35 -24.99 -10.19
N LEU A 243 -14.24 -24.72 -8.89
CA LEU A 243 -13.29 -25.42 -8.00
C LEU A 243 -13.63 -26.91 -7.87
N ALA A 244 -14.92 -27.26 -7.75
CA ALA A 244 -15.37 -28.65 -7.69
C ALA A 244 -15.04 -29.43 -8.97
N ALA A 245 -15.10 -28.77 -10.12
CA ALA A 245 -14.85 -29.38 -11.42
C ALA A 245 -13.34 -29.55 -11.69
N ILE A 246 -12.52 -28.59 -11.26
CA ILE A 246 -11.12 -28.51 -11.69
C ILE A 246 -10.16 -29.31 -10.80
N PHE A 247 -10.42 -29.43 -9.50
CA PHE A 247 -9.52 -30.10 -8.55
C PHE A 247 -9.38 -31.62 -8.82
N PRO A 248 -10.47 -32.38 -9.10
CA PRO A 248 -10.34 -33.80 -9.45
C PRO A 248 -9.49 -34.02 -10.71
N ARG A 249 -9.65 -33.15 -11.72
CA ARG A 249 -8.88 -33.22 -12.96
C ARG A 249 -7.41 -32.88 -12.74
N PHE A 250 -7.11 -31.89 -11.90
CA PHE A 250 -5.75 -31.55 -11.51
C PHE A 250 -5.07 -32.67 -10.72
N GLU A 251 -5.80 -33.30 -9.79
CA GLU A 251 -5.30 -34.46 -9.03
C GLU A 251 -4.92 -35.62 -9.96
N GLN A 252 -5.72 -35.87 -11.00
CA GLN A 252 -5.47 -36.98 -11.92
C GLN A 252 -4.38 -36.69 -12.96
N HIS A 253 -4.25 -35.45 -13.43
CA HIS A 253 -3.46 -35.12 -14.63
C HIS A 253 -2.42 -34.02 -14.43
N GLY A 254 -2.32 -33.44 -13.23
CA GLY A 254 -1.48 -32.28 -12.95
C GLY A 254 -1.95 -31.03 -13.73
N LEU A 255 -1.01 -30.12 -13.99
CA LEU A 255 -1.32 -28.85 -14.66
C LEU A 255 -1.44 -28.98 -16.19
N GLN A 256 -0.90 -30.04 -16.78
CA GLN A 256 -0.74 -30.17 -18.24
C GLN A 256 -2.02 -29.89 -19.05
N PRO A 257 -3.21 -30.42 -18.69
CA PRO A 257 -4.42 -30.21 -19.48
C PRO A 257 -5.00 -28.78 -19.39
N PHE A 258 -4.40 -27.93 -18.56
CA PHE A 258 -4.87 -26.57 -18.28
C PHE A 258 -3.94 -25.49 -18.82
N LEU A 259 -2.79 -25.86 -19.40
CA LEU A 259 -1.76 -24.90 -19.81
C LEU A 259 -2.28 -23.91 -20.86
N ASP A 260 -2.98 -24.38 -21.89
CA ASP A 260 -3.52 -23.50 -22.93
C ASP A 260 -4.52 -22.49 -22.36
N ASP A 261 -5.46 -22.98 -21.56
CA ASP A 261 -6.46 -22.13 -20.87
C ASP A 261 -5.80 -21.15 -19.89
N TYR A 262 -4.75 -21.59 -19.20
CA TYR A 262 -3.98 -20.76 -18.30
C TYR A 262 -3.21 -19.68 -19.06
N HIS A 263 -2.48 -20.02 -20.13
CA HIS A 263 -1.71 -19.07 -20.94
C HIS A 263 -2.62 -18.04 -21.59
N ALA A 264 -3.83 -18.43 -22.02
CA ALA A 264 -4.84 -17.51 -22.55
C ALA A 264 -5.29 -16.45 -21.53
N LEU A 265 -5.22 -16.75 -20.23
CA LEU A 265 -5.61 -15.86 -19.14
C LEU A 265 -4.42 -15.29 -18.35
N HIS A 266 -3.20 -15.72 -18.68
CA HIS A 266 -1.98 -15.23 -18.05
C HIS A 266 -1.74 -13.79 -18.52
N ARG A 267 -1.86 -12.84 -17.60
CA ARG A 267 -1.77 -11.40 -17.87
C ARG A 267 -0.50 -11.03 -18.65
N ASP A 268 0.61 -11.67 -18.30
CA ASP A 268 1.94 -11.34 -18.83
C ASP A 268 2.40 -12.29 -19.95
N GLN A 269 1.51 -13.13 -20.49
CA GLN A 269 1.86 -14.10 -21.53
C GLN A 269 2.46 -13.43 -22.77
N ASN A 270 3.64 -13.88 -23.18
CA ASN A 270 4.42 -13.34 -24.30
C ASN A 270 4.69 -11.83 -24.19
N ARG A 271 4.75 -11.29 -22.97
CA ARG A 271 5.05 -9.89 -22.70
C ARG A 271 6.40 -9.72 -22.02
N PRO A 272 7.06 -8.57 -22.23
CA PRO A 272 8.20 -8.16 -21.43
C PRO A 272 7.84 -8.09 -19.95
N VAL A 273 8.70 -8.67 -19.10
CA VAL A 273 8.52 -8.76 -17.65
C VAL A 273 9.85 -8.62 -16.92
N ARG A 274 9.75 -8.19 -15.67
CA ARG A 274 10.82 -8.21 -14.68
C ARG A 274 10.37 -9.04 -13.49
N LEU A 275 11.23 -9.96 -13.05
CA LEU A 275 11.11 -10.65 -11.78
C LEU A 275 11.86 -9.89 -10.70
N LEU A 276 11.16 -9.65 -9.60
CA LEU A 276 11.71 -9.01 -8.42
C LEU A 276 11.87 -10.02 -7.30
N HIS A 277 13.01 -10.03 -6.61
CA HIS A 277 13.20 -10.70 -5.33
C HIS A 277 13.57 -9.64 -4.28
N ASN A 278 12.84 -9.58 -3.17
CA ASN A 278 13.01 -8.52 -2.15
C ASN A 278 12.98 -7.07 -2.70
N GLY A 279 12.30 -6.85 -3.83
CA GLY A 279 12.19 -5.55 -4.49
C GLY A 279 13.25 -5.28 -5.56
N GLU A 280 14.28 -6.11 -5.67
CA GLU A 280 15.36 -5.98 -6.66
C GLU A 280 15.10 -6.84 -7.90
N ALA A 281 15.41 -6.32 -9.08
CA ALA A 281 15.31 -7.04 -10.34
C ALA A 281 16.34 -8.17 -10.39
N VAL A 282 15.87 -9.42 -10.37
CA VAL A 282 16.74 -10.60 -10.47
C VAL A 282 16.77 -11.21 -11.87
N LEU A 283 15.74 -10.95 -12.68
CA LEU A 283 15.68 -11.40 -14.06
C LEU A 283 14.72 -10.52 -14.87
N GLU A 284 15.11 -10.20 -16.10
CA GLU A 284 14.28 -9.52 -17.09
C GLU A 284 14.20 -10.34 -18.38
N GLY A 285 13.07 -10.26 -19.07
CA GLY A 285 12.90 -10.94 -20.33
C GLY A 285 11.45 -11.00 -20.75
N THR A 286 11.13 -11.85 -21.73
CA THR A 286 9.76 -12.11 -22.15
C THR A 286 9.21 -13.33 -21.43
N ALA A 287 8.03 -13.21 -20.80
CA ALA A 287 7.39 -14.34 -20.15
C ALA A 287 6.80 -15.29 -21.20
N LEU A 288 7.31 -16.52 -21.26
CA LEU A 288 6.87 -17.54 -22.22
C LEU A 288 5.70 -18.39 -21.70
N GLY A 289 5.29 -18.18 -20.45
CA GLY A 289 4.25 -18.97 -19.79
C GLY A 289 4.84 -19.92 -18.76
N VAL A 290 4.06 -20.91 -18.34
CA VAL A 290 4.46 -21.91 -17.33
C VAL A 290 4.56 -23.32 -17.92
N ASP A 291 5.41 -24.17 -17.33
CA ASP A 291 5.45 -25.62 -17.62
C ASP A 291 4.40 -26.43 -16.83
N GLY A 292 4.37 -27.74 -17.06
CA GLY A 292 3.50 -28.68 -16.35
C GLY A 292 3.76 -28.78 -14.83
N GLY A 293 4.90 -28.29 -14.34
CA GLY A 293 5.20 -28.15 -12.91
C GLY A 293 4.72 -26.83 -12.30
N GLY A 294 4.34 -25.86 -13.15
CA GLY A 294 3.91 -24.52 -12.77
C GLY A 294 5.06 -23.50 -12.66
N ALA A 295 6.28 -23.86 -13.08
CA ALA A 295 7.40 -22.95 -13.13
C ALA A 295 7.27 -21.98 -14.31
N LEU A 296 7.59 -20.70 -14.10
CA LEU A 296 7.53 -19.67 -15.13
C LEU A 296 8.79 -19.70 -16.00
N HIS A 297 8.60 -19.71 -17.32
CA HIS A 297 9.68 -19.58 -18.29
C HIS A 297 9.83 -18.13 -18.74
N ILE A 298 11.07 -17.63 -18.71
CA ILE A 298 11.42 -16.28 -19.20
C ILE A 298 12.58 -16.40 -20.18
N ARG A 299 12.45 -15.75 -21.34
CA ARG A 299 13.55 -15.59 -22.29
C ARG A 299 14.19 -14.22 -22.11
N ASP A 300 15.46 -14.18 -21.75
CA ASP A 300 16.20 -12.93 -21.59
C ASP A 300 16.57 -12.28 -22.94
N ALA A 301 17.19 -11.09 -22.87
CA ALA A 301 17.61 -10.35 -24.07
C ALA A 301 18.69 -11.05 -24.90
N ALA A 302 19.45 -11.98 -24.32
CA ALA A 302 20.44 -12.81 -25.02
C ALA A 302 19.82 -14.06 -25.66
N GLY A 303 18.50 -14.26 -25.51
CA GLY A 303 17.77 -15.40 -26.03
C GLY A 303 17.84 -16.65 -25.15
N LYS A 304 18.43 -16.57 -23.96
CA LYS A 304 18.53 -17.69 -23.02
C LYS A 304 17.21 -17.83 -22.25
N GLU A 305 16.73 -19.06 -22.13
CA GLU A 305 15.53 -19.38 -21.36
C GLU A 305 15.88 -19.74 -19.92
N HIS A 306 15.14 -19.15 -18.98
CA HIS A 306 15.27 -19.35 -17.55
C HIS A 306 13.96 -19.95 -17.02
N THR A 307 14.08 -20.89 -16.10
CA THR A 307 12.93 -21.53 -15.44
C THR A 307 12.88 -21.07 -13.99
N VAL A 308 11.73 -20.56 -13.56
CA VAL A 308 11.57 -19.89 -12.28
C VAL A 308 10.44 -20.53 -11.48
N VAL A 309 10.80 -21.13 -10.34
CA VAL A 309 9.84 -21.73 -9.41
C VAL A 309 9.29 -20.66 -8.45
N SER A 310 7.99 -20.73 -8.15
CA SER A 310 7.32 -19.81 -7.24
C SER A 310 7.98 -19.80 -5.84
N GLY A 311 8.37 -18.61 -5.38
CA GLY A 311 9.03 -18.36 -4.10
C GLY A 311 8.83 -16.92 -3.61
N GLU A 312 9.89 -16.26 -3.13
CA GLU A 312 9.88 -14.86 -2.69
C GLU A 312 9.99 -13.85 -3.86
N ILE A 313 9.26 -14.11 -4.94
CA ILE A 313 9.41 -13.36 -6.19
C ILE A 313 8.10 -12.72 -6.65
N SER A 314 8.22 -11.54 -7.24
CA SER A 314 7.12 -10.76 -7.81
C SER A 314 7.36 -10.48 -9.28
N LEU A 315 6.45 -10.94 -10.13
CA LEU A 315 6.44 -10.58 -11.55
C LEU A 315 5.85 -9.17 -11.75
N ARG A 316 6.48 -8.37 -12.60
CA ARG A 316 5.99 -7.06 -13.04
C ARG A 316 6.09 -6.97 -14.57
N PRO A 317 5.12 -6.34 -15.26
CA PRO A 317 5.31 -5.97 -16.66
C PRO A 317 6.54 -5.08 -16.79
N LEU A 318 7.30 -5.27 -17.86
CA LEU A 318 8.36 -4.37 -18.27
C LEU A 318 7.72 -3.41 -19.28
N HIS A 319 7.43 -2.18 -18.87
CA HIS A 319 6.84 -1.18 -19.75
C HIS A 319 7.89 -0.71 -20.76
N GLU A 320 7.52 -0.60 -22.05
CA GLU A 320 8.37 0.12 -23.02
C GLU A 320 8.53 1.56 -22.53
N GLY A 321 9.71 1.86 -21.98
CA GLY A 321 9.99 3.08 -21.22
C GLY A 321 10.68 2.87 -19.86
N GLU A 322 10.82 1.63 -19.37
CA GLU A 322 11.65 1.30 -18.20
C GLU A 322 13.08 0.88 -18.63
N PRO A 323 14.15 1.52 -18.13
CA PRO A 323 15.51 1.23 -18.58
C PRO A 323 16.04 -0.12 -18.09
N SER A 324 16.75 -0.80 -19.00
CA SER A 324 17.84 -1.74 -18.66
C SER A 324 18.85 -1.02 -17.78
N ALA A 325 19.33 -1.72 -16.75
CA ALA A 325 20.48 -1.26 -15.98
C ALA A 325 21.65 -0.99 -16.95
N HIS A 326 22.19 0.24 -16.85
CA HIS A 326 23.31 0.81 -17.61
C HIS A 326 22.92 1.69 -18.80
N THR A 327 22.40 2.89 -18.49
CA THR A 327 22.79 4.24 -18.98
C THR A 327 21.68 5.22 -18.55
N PRO A 328 21.96 6.40 -17.95
CA PRO A 328 20.91 7.31 -17.47
C PRO A 328 20.02 7.77 -18.64
N PRO A 329 18.68 7.78 -18.52
CA PRO A 329 17.84 8.30 -19.59
C PRO A 329 18.05 9.82 -19.65
N ALA A 330 18.49 10.29 -20.82
CA ALA A 330 18.35 11.68 -21.21
C ALA A 330 16.85 11.98 -21.35
N GLY A 331 16.20 12.29 -20.24
CA GLY A 331 14.76 12.48 -20.15
C GLY A 331 14.39 13.62 -19.20
N LYS A 332 13.31 14.31 -19.53
CA LYS A 332 12.78 15.46 -18.78
C LYS A 332 11.78 14.99 -17.72
N CYS A 333 11.94 15.44 -16.48
CA CYS A 333 11.11 15.06 -15.33
C CYS A 333 10.73 16.30 -14.52
N LEU A 334 9.56 16.30 -13.89
CA LEU A 334 9.13 17.32 -12.92
C LEU A 334 9.24 16.74 -11.51
N LEU A 335 10.08 17.33 -10.66
CA LEU A 335 10.25 16.92 -9.27
C LEU A 335 9.39 17.79 -8.35
N LEU A 336 8.68 17.19 -7.39
CA LEU A 336 7.77 17.88 -6.47
C LEU A 336 8.11 17.65 -4.99
N ASP A 337 8.17 18.71 -4.20
CA ASP A 337 8.22 18.68 -2.72
C ASP A 337 6.90 19.27 -2.19
N ALA A 338 5.95 18.39 -1.87
CA ALA A 338 4.62 18.72 -1.41
C ALA A 338 4.56 18.70 0.13
N GLY A 339 5.11 19.77 0.73
CA GLY A 339 5.07 20.03 2.16
C GLY A 339 3.71 20.51 2.66
N ASN A 340 3.56 20.69 3.97
CA ASN A 340 2.26 21.10 4.56
C ASN A 340 1.82 22.51 4.19
N SER A 341 2.74 23.47 4.02
CA SER A 341 2.38 24.88 3.82
C SER A 341 2.40 25.33 2.35
N LYS A 342 3.29 24.74 1.55
CA LYS A 342 3.53 25.13 0.15
C LYS A 342 3.99 23.92 -0.65
N LEU A 343 3.74 23.95 -1.94
CA LEU A 343 4.37 23.08 -2.93
C LEU A 343 5.67 23.74 -3.40
N LYS A 344 6.71 22.94 -3.62
CA LYS A 344 7.87 23.33 -4.43
C LYS A 344 8.06 22.36 -5.57
N TRP A 345 8.65 22.83 -6.67
CA TRP A 345 8.96 21.97 -7.80
C TRP A 345 10.20 22.44 -8.55
N ALA A 346 10.84 21.53 -9.27
CA ALA A 346 11.91 21.86 -10.20
C ALA A 346 11.87 20.89 -11.40
N TRP A 347 12.27 21.39 -12.56
CA TRP A 347 12.45 20.58 -13.75
C TRP A 347 13.81 19.91 -13.71
N LEU A 348 13.85 18.62 -14.01
CA LEU A 348 15.04 17.84 -14.22
C LEU A 348 15.18 17.58 -15.71
N GLU A 349 16.25 18.07 -16.33
CA GLU A 349 16.53 17.88 -17.75
C GLU A 349 17.96 17.36 -17.90
N ASN A 350 18.13 16.23 -18.58
CA ASN A 350 19.45 15.61 -18.82
C ASN A 350 20.28 15.44 -17.53
N GLY A 351 19.65 15.00 -16.44
CA GLY A 351 20.29 14.80 -15.14
C GLY A 351 20.62 16.09 -14.36
N ARG A 352 20.25 17.27 -14.89
CA ARG A 352 20.46 18.57 -14.25
C ARG A 352 19.15 19.13 -13.70
N LEU A 353 19.16 19.46 -12.41
CA LEU A 353 18.04 20.13 -11.76
C LEU A 353 18.04 21.63 -12.10
N GLY A 354 16.94 22.11 -12.66
CA GLY A 354 16.68 23.52 -12.91
C GLY A 354 16.31 24.29 -11.65
N ALA A 355 15.98 25.58 -11.82
CA ALA A 355 15.60 26.45 -10.71
C ALA A 355 14.34 25.94 -10.00
N ALA A 356 14.40 25.88 -8.67
CA ALA A 356 13.26 25.49 -7.85
C ALA A 356 12.24 26.63 -7.74
N ASN A 357 10.99 26.30 -7.99
CA ASN A 357 9.83 27.16 -7.86
C ASN A 357 9.02 26.79 -6.62
N LYS A 358 8.12 27.67 -6.18
CA LYS A 358 7.26 27.45 -5.02
C LYS A 358 5.92 28.16 -5.16
N ALA A 359 4.86 27.55 -4.66
CA ALA A 359 3.52 28.12 -4.66
C ALA A 359 2.72 27.70 -3.42
N PRO A 360 1.85 28.58 -2.89
CA PRO A 360 0.86 28.17 -1.91
C PRO A 360 -0.23 27.30 -2.56
N TYR A 361 -0.83 26.36 -1.82
CA TYR A 361 -1.82 25.44 -2.40
C TYR A 361 -3.13 26.10 -2.87
N TRP A 362 -3.44 27.32 -2.40
CA TRP A 362 -4.61 28.07 -2.86
C TRP A 362 -4.40 28.74 -4.23
N ASP A 363 -3.15 28.78 -4.73
CA ASP A 363 -2.82 29.30 -6.06
C ASP A 363 -1.69 28.47 -6.69
N LEU A 364 -2.07 27.49 -7.50
CA LEU A 364 -1.17 26.64 -8.28
C LEU A 364 -1.08 27.09 -9.75
N SER A 365 -1.47 28.33 -10.08
CA SER A 365 -1.44 28.85 -11.45
C SER A 365 -0.04 28.80 -12.07
N ALA A 366 0.98 29.13 -11.29
CA ALA A 366 2.38 29.06 -11.70
C ALA A 366 2.86 27.63 -12.01
N LEU A 367 2.34 26.62 -11.29
CA LEU A 367 2.62 25.21 -11.58
C LEU A 367 1.95 24.80 -12.89
N ALA A 368 0.66 25.14 -13.05
CA ALA A 368 -0.10 24.83 -14.26
C ALA A 368 0.50 25.49 -15.51
N GLU A 369 0.96 26.74 -15.41
CA GLU A 369 1.66 27.41 -16.51
C GLU A 369 3.01 26.76 -16.82
N SER A 370 3.80 26.44 -15.78
CA SER A 370 5.06 25.74 -15.94
C SER A 370 4.86 24.38 -16.63
N TRP A 371 3.80 23.65 -16.28
CA TRP A 371 3.41 22.39 -16.90
C TRP A 371 2.94 22.55 -18.35
N ARG A 372 2.14 23.57 -18.66
CA ARG A 372 1.76 23.86 -20.06
C ARG A 372 2.96 24.13 -20.96
N GLN A 373 3.99 24.80 -20.43
CA GLN A 373 5.18 25.16 -21.20
C GLN A 373 6.18 24.02 -21.39
N HIS A 374 6.30 23.13 -20.40
CA HIS A 374 7.40 22.17 -20.31
C HIS A 374 6.95 20.70 -20.19
N GLY A 375 5.68 20.47 -19.84
CA GLY A 375 5.09 19.15 -19.65
C GLY A 375 4.71 18.46 -20.95
N GLY A 376 4.15 17.26 -20.82
CA GLY A 376 3.76 16.41 -21.93
C GLY A 376 3.58 14.97 -21.48
N GLU A 377 3.01 14.12 -22.34
CA GLU A 377 2.70 12.72 -22.00
C GLU A 377 3.94 11.89 -21.65
N THR A 378 5.11 12.29 -22.13
CA THR A 378 6.39 11.62 -21.90
C THR A 378 7.16 12.15 -20.68
N VAL A 379 6.65 13.18 -19.99
CA VAL A 379 7.31 13.80 -18.84
C VAL A 379 6.85 13.11 -17.57
N ARG A 380 7.80 12.50 -16.85
CA ARG A 380 7.52 11.93 -15.53
C ARG A 380 7.33 13.03 -14.49
N ILE A 381 6.41 12.81 -13.55
CA ILE A 381 6.18 13.71 -12.42
C ILE A 381 6.42 12.92 -11.14
N VAL A 382 7.53 13.18 -10.45
CA VAL A 382 7.93 12.43 -9.25
C VAL A 382 7.92 13.36 -8.06
N GLY A 383 7.33 12.96 -6.94
CA GLY A 383 7.19 13.84 -5.79
C GLY A 383 7.36 13.17 -4.44
N SER A 384 7.78 13.94 -3.44
CA SER A 384 7.66 13.60 -2.03
C SER A 384 6.51 14.40 -1.42
N ALA A 385 5.66 13.78 -0.61
CA ALA A 385 4.51 14.46 -0.04
C ALA A 385 4.19 14.06 1.40
N VAL A 386 4.16 15.06 2.28
CA VAL A 386 3.67 14.97 3.66
C VAL A 386 2.35 15.71 3.88
N CYS A 387 1.81 16.32 2.82
CA CYS A 387 0.51 16.97 2.84
C CYS A 387 -0.65 15.97 2.70
N GLY A 388 -1.84 16.35 3.19
CA GLY A 388 -3.05 15.54 3.09
C GLY A 388 -3.58 15.36 1.66
N SER A 389 -4.50 14.41 1.46
CA SER A 389 -5.04 14.01 0.14
C SER A 389 -5.65 15.16 -0.66
N VAL A 390 -6.30 16.13 0.01
CA VAL A 390 -6.89 17.32 -0.64
C VAL A 390 -5.83 18.12 -1.40
N LYS A 391 -4.65 18.31 -0.80
CA LYS A 391 -3.55 19.06 -1.42
C LYS A 391 -2.92 18.27 -2.56
N LYS A 392 -2.77 16.96 -2.42
CA LYS A 392 -2.29 16.08 -3.51
C LYS A 392 -3.24 16.12 -4.72
N ALA A 393 -4.56 16.12 -4.47
CA ALA A 393 -5.57 16.24 -5.52
C ALA A 393 -5.49 17.58 -6.24
N ALA A 394 -5.34 18.70 -5.51
CA ALA A 394 -5.16 20.02 -6.12
C ALA A 394 -3.91 20.10 -7.02
N VAL A 395 -2.82 19.44 -6.63
CA VAL A 395 -1.61 19.34 -7.46
C VAL A 395 -1.86 18.52 -8.71
N ALA A 396 -2.53 17.36 -8.59
CA ALA A 396 -2.87 16.53 -9.74
C ALA A 396 -3.82 17.25 -10.73
N GLU A 397 -4.78 18.02 -10.21
CA GLU A 397 -5.68 18.84 -11.02
C GLU A 397 -4.91 19.92 -11.78
N ALA A 398 -4.00 20.64 -11.11
CA ALA A 398 -3.18 21.68 -11.75
C ALA A 398 -2.25 21.12 -12.85
N LEU A 399 -1.86 19.86 -12.76
CA LEU A 399 -1.01 19.18 -13.73
C LEU A 399 -1.81 18.39 -14.78
N GLY A 400 -3.10 18.15 -14.58
CA GLY A 400 -3.90 17.25 -15.43
C GLY A 400 -3.44 15.78 -15.39
N GLN A 401 -2.50 15.44 -14.50
CA GLN A 401 -1.93 14.10 -14.33
C GLN A 401 -1.59 13.89 -12.86
N THR A 402 -1.68 12.65 -12.38
CA THR A 402 -1.33 12.31 -11.00
C THR A 402 0.18 12.13 -10.84
N PRO A 403 0.85 12.86 -9.93
CA PRO A 403 2.27 12.64 -9.65
C PRO A 403 2.55 11.28 -9.00
N GLU A 404 3.71 10.70 -9.33
CA GLU A 404 4.31 9.54 -8.66
C GLU A 404 4.82 9.97 -7.28
N TRP A 405 3.93 9.92 -6.27
CA TRP A 405 4.28 10.25 -4.90
C TRP A 405 5.09 9.13 -4.23
N GLN A 406 6.37 9.39 -4.02
CA GLN A 406 7.30 8.52 -3.33
C GLN A 406 7.13 8.62 -1.81
N THR A 407 7.30 7.49 -1.13
CA THR A 407 7.26 7.39 0.33
C THR A 407 8.65 7.10 0.88
N SER A 408 8.79 7.18 2.20
CA SER A 408 9.94 6.57 2.87
C SER A 408 10.02 5.07 2.56
N MET A 409 11.24 4.54 2.55
CA MET A 409 11.54 3.14 2.26
C MET A 409 12.63 2.61 3.20
N SER A 410 12.72 1.28 3.33
CA SER A 410 13.63 0.61 4.28
C SER A 410 15.10 0.72 3.87
N ALA A 411 15.37 0.92 2.59
CA ALA A 411 16.67 1.29 2.08
C ALA A 411 16.56 1.96 0.70
N ALA A 412 17.50 2.84 0.36
CA ALA A 412 17.71 3.38 -0.99
C ALA A 412 19.09 4.01 -1.11
N LEU A 413 19.70 3.95 -2.31
CA LEU A 413 21.00 4.58 -2.60
C LEU A 413 22.08 4.17 -1.58
N ASP A 414 22.13 2.88 -1.27
CA ASP A 414 22.96 2.27 -0.21
C ASP A 414 22.68 2.75 1.23
N ILE A 415 21.68 3.60 1.44
CA ILE A 415 21.26 4.05 2.78
C ILE A 415 20.22 3.10 3.35
N ARG A 416 20.53 2.51 4.51
CA ARG A 416 19.61 1.69 5.31
C ARG A 416 18.84 2.55 6.29
N ASN A 417 17.52 2.46 6.22
CA ASN A 417 16.59 3.15 7.11
C ASN A 417 16.33 2.32 8.38
N HIS A 418 16.76 2.80 9.55
CA HIS A 418 16.50 2.14 10.84
C HIS A 418 15.23 2.63 11.53
N TYR A 419 14.39 3.41 10.85
CA TYR A 419 13.07 3.75 11.35
C TYR A 419 12.21 2.48 11.37
N ARG A 420 11.72 2.10 12.55
CA ARG A 420 11.08 0.78 12.78
C ARG A 420 9.85 0.53 11.91
N HIS A 421 9.06 1.59 11.73
CA HIS A 421 7.82 1.62 10.94
C HIS A 421 8.00 2.65 9.83
N VAL A 422 8.64 2.24 8.74
CA VAL A 422 9.04 3.14 7.65
C VAL A 422 7.84 3.86 7.03
N GLU A 423 6.67 3.25 7.05
CA GLU A 423 5.38 3.84 6.65
C GLU A 423 4.96 5.06 7.48
N GLU A 424 5.42 5.14 8.74
CA GLU A 424 5.22 6.30 9.62
C GLU A 424 6.32 7.35 9.44
N HIS A 425 7.42 7.00 8.75
CA HIS A 425 8.51 7.92 8.49
C HIS A 425 8.09 8.94 7.41
N GLY A 426 8.10 10.23 7.77
CA GLY A 426 7.81 11.31 6.83
C GLY A 426 8.69 11.25 5.58
N ALA A 427 8.07 11.19 4.40
CA ALA A 427 8.78 11.06 3.12
C ALA A 427 9.76 12.22 2.88
N ASP A 428 9.43 13.43 3.32
CA ASP A 428 10.32 14.59 3.24
C ASP A 428 11.63 14.38 4.01
N ARG A 429 11.57 13.81 5.23
CA ARG A 429 12.75 13.46 6.03
C ARG A 429 13.60 12.43 5.32
N TRP A 430 12.98 11.40 4.74
CA TRP A 430 13.70 10.39 3.97
C TRP A 430 14.44 10.98 2.76
N PHE A 431 13.75 11.79 1.95
CA PHE A 431 14.38 12.41 0.79
C PHE A 431 15.40 13.49 1.17
N ASN A 432 15.29 14.12 2.35
CA ASN A 432 16.38 14.97 2.86
C ASN A 432 17.66 14.15 3.13
N ILE A 433 17.53 12.93 3.65
CA ILE A 433 18.66 12.01 3.89
C ILE A 433 19.26 11.52 2.57
N LEU A 434 18.43 11.14 1.60
CA LEU A 434 18.94 10.75 0.27
C LEU A 434 19.64 11.92 -0.44
N GLY A 435 19.11 13.13 -0.28
CA GLY A 435 19.68 14.34 -0.86
C GLY A 435 20.99 14.75 -0.20
N SER A 436 21.15 14.50 1.11
CA SER A 436 22.35 14.91 1.85
C SER A 436 23.62 14.25 1.32
N ARG A 437 23.51 13.06 0.74
CA ARG A 437 24.64 12.33 0.12
C ARG A 437 25.22 12.97 -1.13
N LEU A 438 24.49 13.89 -1.77
CA LEU A 438 25.06 14.69 -2.85
C LEU A 438 26.03 15.78 -2.34
N PHE A 439 26.01 16.07 -1.04
CA PHE A 439 26.76 17.19 -0.44
C PHE A 439 27.75 16.75 0.65
N SER A 440 27.67 15.51 1.14
CA SER A 440 28.60 14.96 2.12
C SER A 440 28.65 13.44 2.09
N GLN A 441 29.86 12.88 2.16
CA GLN A 441 30.12 11.45 2.38
C GLN A 441 30.41 11.13 3.85
N HIS A 442 30.50 12.13 4.72
CA HIS A 442 30.72 11.94 6.15
C HIS A 442 29.42 11.51 6.86
N ALA A 443 29.53 11.18 8.14
CA ALA A 443 28.37 11.18 9.01
C ALA A 443 27.78 12.60 9.01
N CYS A 444 26.46 12.74 8.94
CA CYS A 444 25.83 14.05 8.87
C CYS A 444 24.57 14.16 9.73
N VAL A 445 24.40 15.34 10.33
CA VAL A 445 23.14 15.79 10.91
C VAL A 445 22.40 16.62 9.87
N VAL A 446 21.21 16.19 9.50
CA VAL A 446 20.36 16.85 8.52
C VAL A 446 19.22 17.57 9.23
N VAL A 447 19.16 18.88 9.06
CA VAL A 447 18.24 19.78 9.76
C VAL A 447 17.27 20.40 8.76
N SER A 448 15.99 20.04 8.82
CA SER A 448 14.94 20.64 7.97
C SER A 448 14.14 21.69 8.75
N CYS A 449 14.24 22.95 8.36
CA CYS A 449 13.61 24.09 9.04
C CYS A 449 12.31 24.52 8.34
N GLY A 450 11.25 23.73 8.50
CA GLY A 450 9.91 23.99 7.95
C GLY A 450 8.90 24.45 9.00
N THR A 451 7.62 24.11 8.78
CA THR A 451 6.53 24.28 9.75
C THR A 451 6.80 23.52 11.05
N ALA A 452 7.32 22.31 10.91
CA ALA A 452 8.05 21.61 11.95
C ALA A 452 9.54 21.64 11.61
N VAL A 453 10.39 21.59 12.63
CA VAL A 453 11.83 21.37 12.48
C VAL A 453 12.10 19.88 12.68
N THR A 454 12.86 19.28 11.77
CA THR A 454 13.36 17.91 11.94
C THR A 454 14.89 17.92 12.03
N ILE A 455 15.43 17.05 12.88
CA ILE A 455 16.87 16.89 13.09
C ILE A 455 17.17 15.40 13.02
N ASP A 456 17.78 15.00 11.92
CA ASP A 456 17.92 13.62 11.49
C ASP A 456 19.42 13.25 11.43
N ALA A 457 19.76 12.01 11.78
CA ALA A 457 21.15 11.54 11.81
C ALA A 457 21.38 10.43 10.77
N LEU A 458 22.43 10.60 9.98
CA LEU A 458 22.92 9.62 9.02
C LEU A 458 24.40 9.35 9.31
N SER A 459 24.76 8.10 9.55
CA SER A 459 26.16 7.71 9.78
C SER A 459 26.98 7.68 8.49
N ALA A 460 28.32 7.65 8.58
CA ALA A 460 29.20 7.58 7.41
C ALA A 460 29.04 6.28 6.61
N ASP A 461 28.68 5.18 7.28
CA ASP A 461 28.40 3.86 6.69
C ASP A 461 26.96 3.70 6.18
N ASN A 462 26.29 4.82 5.89
CA ASN A 462 24.96 4.86 5.27
C ASN A 462 23.83 4.24 6.12
N HIS A 463 23.88 4.38 7.45
CA HIS A 463 22.76 4.03 8.32
C HIS A 463 22.00 5.29 8.73
N TYR A 464 20.75 5.43 8.29
CA TYR A 464 19.85 6.45 8.82
C TYR A 464 19.34 6.03 10.20
N LEU A 465 19.74 6.77 11.22
CA LEU A 465 19.58 6.41 12.64
C LEU A 465 18.27 6.93 13.25
N GLY A 466 17.47 7.68 12.49
CA GLY A 466 16.31 8.40 13.01
C GLY A 466 16.64 9.84 13.41
N GLY A 467 15.71 10.47 14.12
CA GLY A 467 15.83 11.88 14.47
C GLY A 467 14.65 12.42 15.27
N ASN A 468 14.73 13.70 15.62
CA ASN A 468 13.72 14.41 16.39
C ASN A 468 12.80 15.24 15.48
N ILE A 469 11.53 15.35 15.86
CA ILE A 469 10.58 16.33 15.29
C ILE A 469 10.23 17.33 16.40
N MET A 470 10.28 18.62 16.11
CA MET A 470 9.91 19.68 17.03
C MET A 470 9.14 20.79 16.31
N PRO A 471 8.34 21.60 17.02
CA PRO A 471 7.67 22.74 16.41
C PRO A 471 8.68 23.70 15.77
N GLY A 472 8.36 24.22 14.58
CA GLY A 472 9.18 25.26 13.96
C GLY A 472 9.00 26.62 14.62
N PHE A 473 9.86 27.58 14.29
CA PHE A 473 9.86 28.92 14.89
C PHE A 473 8.48 29.61 14.92
N ASN A 474 7.73 29.55 13.81
CA ASN A 474 6.40 30.17 13.75
C ASN A 474 5.37 29.40 14.60
N LEU A 475 5.43 28.07 14.60
CA LEU A 475 4.52 27.25 15.39
C LEU A 475 4.78 27.39 16.89
N MET A 476 6.05 27.49 17.32
CA MET A 476 6.42 27.81 18.70
C MET A 476 5.85 29.17 19.11
N LYS A 477 6.00 30.19 18.26
CA LYS A 477 5.42 31.52 18.50
C LYS A 477 3.90 31.46 18.65
N GLU A 478 3.22 30.81 17.71
CA GLU A 478 1.76 30.68 17.70
C GLU A 478 1.25 29.95 18.94
N ALA A 479 1.88 28.83 19.30
CA ALA A 479 1.52 28.07 20.50
C ALA A 479 1.66 28.89 21.78
N MET A 480 2.75 29.68 21.91
CA MET A 480 2.93 30.57 23.05
C MET A 480 1.86 31.67 23.06
N ALA A 481 1.55 32.28 21.91
CA ALA A 481 0.52 33.32 21.82
C ALA A 481 -0.90 32.80 22.15
N LEU A 482 -1.21 31.55 21.79
CA LEU A 482 -2.52 30.93 21.98
C LEU A 482 -2.78 30.45 23.42
N HIS A 483 -1.76 29.89 24.07
CA HIS A 483 -1.94 29.17 25.35
C HIS A 483 -1.42 29.93 26.58
N THR A 484 -0.89 31.14 26.41
CA THR A 484 -0.38 31.92 27.54
C THR A 484 -0.87 33.37 27.50
N ALA A 485 -1.43 33.84 28.61
CA ALA A 485 -1.82 35.24 28.76
C ALA A 485 -0.56 36.13 28.69
N ASN A 486 -0.66 37.26 28.00
CA ASN A 486 0.38 38.30 27.88
C ASN A 486 1.61 38.03 26.99
N LEU A 487 1.72 36.87 26.31
CA LEU A 487 2.82 36.56 25.39
C LEU A 487 2.50 36.77 23.90
N ASN A 488 1.29 37.22 23.56
CA ASN A 488 0.96 37.64 22.19
C ASN A 488 1.57 39.01 21.87
N ARG A 489 2.89 39.05 21.65
CA ARG A 489 3.68 40.25 21.38
C ARG A 489 4.55 40.05 20.12
N PRO A 490 5.01 41.15 19.47
CA PRO A 490 6.05 41.05 18.44
C PRO A 490 7.30 40.35 18.99
N ILE A 491 7.91 39.47 18.19
CA ILE A 491 9.15 38.79 18.58
C ILE A 491 10.30 39.82 18.52
N GLY A 492 11.15 39.79 19.54
CA GLY A 492 12.36 40.61 19.62
C GLY A 492 13.52 39.99 18.84
N ARG A 493 14.74 40.24 19.31
CA ARG A 493 15.95 39.57 18.79
C ARG A 493 16.47 38.56 19.81
N PRO A 494 17.09 37.46 19.38
CA PRO A 494 17.75 36.54 20.31
C PRO A 494 18.95 37.25 20.95
N TYR A 495 19.01 37.20 22.28
CA TYR A 495 20.15 37.64 23.08
C TYR A 495 20.49 36.52 24.05
N PRO A 496 21.78 36.30 24.39
CA PRO A 496 22.19 35.25 25.33
C PRO A 496 21.44 35.30 26.67
N PHE A 497 21.15 36.52 27.16
CA PHE A 497 20.37 36.75 28.37
C PHE A 497 19.23 37.73 28.06
N GLY A 498 18.11 37.22 27.56
CA GLY A 498 16.95 38.03 27.20
C GLY A 498 16.34 38.74 28.40
N THR A 499 16.49 40.06 28.49
CA THR A 499 15.94 40.90 29.59
C THR A 499 14.54 41.45 29.31
N THR A 500 13.98 41.14 28.14
CA THR A 500 12.58 41.46 27.79
C THR A 500 11.87 40.19 27.38
N THR A 501 10.55 40.13 27.59
CA THR A 501 9.73 38.99 27.16
C THR A 501 9.92 38.68 25.67
N ALA A 502 9.96 39.71 24.81
CA ALA A 502 10.12 39.54 23.37
C ALA A 502 11.48 38.93 22.99
N ASN A 503 12.57 39.33 23.68
CA ASN A 503 13.91 38.78 23.47
C ASN A 503 14.06 37.39 24.10
N ALA A 504 13.45 37.15 25.26
CA ALA A 504 13.45 35.84 25.92
C ALA A 504 12.71 34.78 25.08
N LEU A 505 11.58 35.15 24.47
CA LEU A 505 10.87 34.28 23.52
C LEU A 505 11.73 33.99 22.28
N ALA A 506 12.37 35.02 21.70
CA ALA A 506 13.24 34.87 20.55
C ALA A 506 14.45 33.95 20.84
N GLY A 507 15.12 34.19 21.98
CA GLY A 507 16.23 33.38 22.49
C GLY A 507 15.81 31.94 22.74
N GLY A 508 14.77 31.71 23.54
CA GLY A 508 14.31 30.36 23.89
C GLY A 508 13.93 29.51 22.66
N MET A 509 13.28 30.10 21.65
CA MET A 509 13.01 29.37 20.39
C MET A 509 14.28 29.04 19.61
N SER A 510 15.25 29.96 19.57
CA SER A 510 16.54 29.75 18.92
C SER A 510 17.34 28.66 19.63
N ASP A 511 17.48 28.78 20.95
CA ASP A 511 18.25 27.88 21.79
C ASP A 511 17.67 26.46 21.78
N ALA A 512 16.34 26.34 21.73
CA ALA A 512 15.68 25.03 21.60
C ALA A 512 16.11 24.29 20.34
N VAL A 513 16.14 24.97 19.18
CA VAL A 513 16.52 24.36 17.91
C VAL A 513 18.04 24.15 17.83
N CYS A 514 18.83 25.19 18.10
CA CYS A 514 20.29 25.13 18.04
C CYS A 514 20.86 24.11 19.05
N GLY A 515 20.35 24.09 20.27
CA GLY A 515 20.73 23.12 21.28
C GLY A 515 20.39 21.68 20.87
N ALA A 516 19.25 21.46 20.22
CA ALA A 516 18.91 20.14 19.70
C ALA A 516 19.82 19.70 18.53
N VAL A 517 20.25 20.63 17.66
CA VAL A 517 21.24 20.36 16.61
C VAL A 517 22.58 19.97 17.23
N MET A 518 23.08 20.75 18.18
CA MET A 518 24.34 20.48 18.89
C MET A 518 24.31 19.14 19.65
N LEU A 519 23.18 18.81 20.28
CA LEU A 519 22.99 17.52 20.97
C LEU A 519 22.99 16.35 20.00
N MET A 520 22.30 16.45 18.85
CA MET A 520 22.33 15.39 17.84
C MET A 520 23.72 15.21 17.24
N HIS A 521 24.38 16.32 16.92
CA HIS A 521 25.77 16.32 16.43
C HIS A 521 26.69 15.62 17.43
N ARG A 522 26.65 16.00 18.71
CA ARG A 522 27.46 15.36 19.76
C ARG A 522 27.17 13.87 19.88
N ARG A 523 25.90 13.44 19.81
CA ARG A 523 25.54 12.01 19.85
C ARG A 523 26.12 11.25 18.67
N LEU A 524 26.05 11.82 17.47
CA LEU A 524 26.59 11.21 16.26
C LEU A 524 28.13 11.17 16.29
N GLN A 525 28.75 12.25 16.76
CA GLN A 525 30.20 12.35 16.96
C GLN A 525 30.72 11.31 17.96
N GLN A 526 29.98 11.07 19.05
CA GLN A 526 30.31 10.02 20.03
C GLN A 526 30.18 8.61 19.45
N LYS A 527 29.25 8.40 18.52
CA LYS A 527 29.08 7.11 17.84
C LYS A 527 30.18 6.85 16.81
N HIS A 528 30.77 7.92 16.25
CA HIS A 528 31.85 7.87 15.27
C HIS A 528 33.05 8.72 15.73
N PRO A 529 33.75 8.31 16.82
CA PRO A 529 34.84 9.09 17.37
C PRO A 529 35.97 9.24 16.35
N GLY A 530 36.49 10.46 16.22
CA GLY A 530 37.57 10.79 15.29
C GLY A 530 37.15 10.97 13.83
N GLN A 531 35.86 10.80 13.50
CA GLN A 531 35.34 11.12 12.16
C GLN A 531 34.66 12.49 12.16
N THR A 532 34.76 13.21 11.06
CA THR A 532 34.03 14.47 10.87
C THR A 532 32.52 14.21 10.84
N VAL A 533 31.74 15.07 11.50
CA VAL A 533 30.28 15.08 11.41
C VAL A 533 29.83 16.40 10.78
N ASP A 534 29.29 16.32 9.58
CA ASP A 534 28.80 17.48 8.83
C ASP A 534 27.38 17.87 9.28
N ILE A 535 27.03 19.15 9.14
CA ILE A 535 25.68 19.66 9.41
C ILE A 535 25.13 20.25 8.11
N ILE A 536 24.02 19.67 7.64
CA ILE A 536 23.32 20.13 6.45
C ILE A 536 21.98 20.70 6.88
N ILE A 537 21.75 21.98 6.60
CA ILE A 537 20.54 22.70 7.00
C ILE A 537 19.74 23.07 5.75
N THR A 538 18.43 22.84 5.76
CA THR A 538 17.52 23.23 4.68
C THR A 538 16.26 23.91 5.22
N GLY A 539 15.43 24.46 4.35
CA GLY A 539 14.14 25.06 4.70
C GLY A 539 14.21 26.54 5.09
N GLY A 540 13.04 27.15 5.28
CA GLY A 540 12.90 28.60 5.44
C GLY A 540 13.53 29.18 6.72
N GLY A 541 13.77 28.34 7.73
CA GLY A 541 14.48 28.74 8.96
C GLY A 541 15.99 28.51 8.94
N ALA A 542 16.58 28.03 7.83
CA ALA A 542 17.97 27.58 7.81
C ALA A 542 18.98 28.65 8.26
N ASN A 543 18.83 29.89 7.75
CA ASN A 543 19.70 31.01 8.13
C ASN A 543 19.58 31.36 9.62
N LYS A 544 18.38 31.23 10.22
CA LYS A 544 18.20 31.48 11.65
C LYS A 544 18.95 30.46 12.50
N VAL A 545 18.90 29.19 12.11
CA VAL A 545 19.65 28.14 12.81
C VAL A 545 21.15 28.35 12.63
N LYS A 546 21.63 28.59 11.41
CA LYS A 546 23.07 28.83 11.16
C LYS A 546 23.60 30.03 11.96
N GLN A 547 22.86 31.13 12.03
CA GLN A 547 23.24 32.32 12.81
C GLN A 547 23.07 32.15 14.32
N GLY A 548 22.19 31.24 14.75
CA GLY A 548 21.93 30.98 16.16
C GLY A 548 22.86 29.93 16.78
N LEU A 549 23.66 29.21 15.98
CA LEU A 549 24.68 28.30 16.49
C LEU A 549 25.85 29.10 17.08
N PRO A 550 26.46 28.66 18.20
CA PRO A 550 27.63 29.32 18.78
C PRO A 550 28.76 29.42 17.75
N GLU A 551 29.49 30.54 17.76
CA GLU A 551 30.56 30.81 16.79
C GLU A 551 31.65 29.73 16.82
N ASP A 552 32.15 29.37 18.00
CA ASP A 552 33.14 28.30 18.17
C ASP A 552 32.65 26.96 17.59
N PHE A 553 31.39 26.61 17.86
CA PHE A 553 30.78 25.40 17.31
C PHE A 553 30.70 25.46 15.78
N ALA A 554 30.39 26.62 15.21
CA ALA A 554 30.30 26.80 13.76
C ALA A 554 31.66 26.84 13.06
N LEU A 555 32.72 27.25 13.77
CA LEU A 555 34.10 27.21 13.30
C LEU A 555 34.66 25.79 13.31
N ASP A 556 34.32 25.01 14.34
CA ASP A 556 34.83 23.65 14.53
C ASP A 556 34.15 22.60 13.65
N ASN A 557 32.96 22.89 13.10
CA ASN A 557 32.13 21.91 12.42
C ASN A 557 31.69 22.38 11.03
N PRO A 558 31.78 21.52 9.99
CA PRO A 558 31.30 21.89 8.65
C PRO A 558 29.78 22.10 8.63
N ILE A 559 29.34 23.33 8.41
CA ILE A 559 27.91 23.69 8.33
C ILE A 559 27.58 24.28 6.96
N GLN A 560 26.71 23.62 6.23
CA GLN A 560 26.21 24.07 4.93
C GLN A 560 24.69 24.23 4.90
N ILE A 561 24.23 25.26 4.19
CA ILE A 561 22.81 25.42 3.86
C ILE A 561 22.60 24.91 2.44
N VAL A 562 21.71 23.93 2.30
CA VAL A 562 21.32 23.37 1.01
C VAL A 562 19.84 23.61 0.81
N ASP A 563 19.50 24.56 -0.06
CA ASP A 563 18.11 24.82 -0.39
C ASP A 563 17.49 23.67 -1.18
N ASN A 564 16.25 23.32 -0.84
CA ASN A 564 15.45 22.31 -1.54
C ASN A 564 16.05 20.89 -1.53
N LEU A 565 16.62 20.50 -0.39
CA LEU A 565 17.27 19.20 -0.21
C LEU A 565 16.37 17.99 -0.54
N VAL A 566 15.05 18.08 -0.33
CA VAL A 566 14.07 17.06 -0.78
C VAL A 566 14.11 16.89 -2.31
N LEU A 567 14.18 17.97 -3.08
CA LEU A 567 14.27 17.89 -4.55
C LEU A 567 15.60 17.27 -4.99
N TYR A 568 16.69 17.52 -4.25
CA TYR A 568 17.97 16.84 -4.47
C TYR A 568 17.92 15.35 -4.10
N GLY A 569 17.16 14.97 -3.08
CA GLY A 569 16.89 13.57 -2.76
C GLY A 569 16.09 12.87 -3.85
N LEU A 570 15.07 13.54 -4.38
CA LEU A 570 14.29 13.05 -5.52
C LEU A 570 15.15 12.98 -6.79
N LEU A 571 16.06 13.94 -7.01
CA LEU A 571 17.06 13.86 -8.08
C LEU A 571 17.95 12.63 -7.92
N ASN A 572 18.49 12.40 -6.72
CA ASN A 572 19.38 11.28 -6.45
C ASN A 572 18.64 9.94 -6.64
N TRP A 573 17.35 9.90 -6.25
CA TRP A 573 16.45 8.79 -6.48
C TRP A 573 16.18 8.56 -7.98
N VAL A 574 15.76 9.59 -8.71
CA VAL A 574 15.42 9.51 -10.14
C VAL A 574 16.65 9.24 -11.02
N ASN A 575 17.85 9.68 -10.64
CA ASN A 575 19.06 9.38 -11.39
C ASN A 575 19.55 7.94 -11.20
N GLN A 576 19.08 7.23 -10.17
CA GLN A 576 19.36 5.80 -9.93
C GLN A 576 18.20 4.86 -10.30
N ALA A 577 16.98 5.41 -10.47
CA ALA A 577 15.74 4.69 -10.79
C ALA A 577 15.38 4.80 -12.28
#